data_AF-A0A6L3FAY2-F1
#
_entry.id   AF-A0A6L3FAY2-F1
#
_cell.length_a   1.000
_cell.length_b   1.000
_cell.length_c   1.000
_cell.angle_alpha   90.00
_cell.angle_beta   90.00
_cell.angle_gamma   90.00
#
_symmetry.space_group_name_H-M   'P 1'
#
loop_
_entity.id
_entity.type
_entity.pdbx_description
1 polymer ?
#
loop_
_entity_poly.entity_id
_entity_poly.type
_entity_poly.pdbx_seq_one_letter_code
_entity_poly.pdbx_strand_id
1 'polypeptide(L)' 'KPNGQPRRKLDVSRADSEFGFLSKTKFFEGLTRTIEWYEQTQEVIIK' A
#
# COMPACT_ATOMS: atom_id res chain seq x y z
N LYS A 1 -11.89 -12.29 17.36
CA LYS A 1 -11.97 -10.81 17.29
C LYS A 1 -10.66 -10.31 16.70
N PRO A 2 -10.64 -9.39 15.72
CA PRO A 2 -9.38 -8.80 15.28
C PRO A 2 -8.73 -8.12 16.48
N ASN A 3 -7.40 -8.12 16.54
CA ASN A 3 -6.58 -7.96 17.74
C ASN A 3 -6.59 -6.53 18.34
N GLY A 4 -7.66 -5.76 18.16
CA GLY A 4 -7.87 -4.47 18.80
C GLY A 4 -6.89 -3.38 18.40
N GLN A 5 -6.10 -3.54 17.33
CA GLN A 5 -5.18 -2.49 16.93
C GLN A 5 -5.97 -1.23 16.54
N PRO A 6 -5.64 -0.06 17.11
CA PRO A 6 -6.32 1.18 16.79
C PRO A 6 -6.11 1.51 15.30
N ARG A 7 -7.11 2.13 14.67
CA ARG A 7 -6.97 2.61 13.29
C ARG A 7 -5.79 3.59 13.25
N ARG A 8 -4.84 3.34 12.36
CA ARG A 8 -3.68 4.22 12.14
C ARG A 8 -3.89 5.02 10.85
N LYS A 9 -3.72 6.33 10.95
CA LYS A 9 -3.59 7.23 9.81
C LYS A 9 -2.40 8.13 10.09
N LEU A 10 -1.42 8.11 9.19
CA LEU A 10 -0.24 8.97 9.29
C LEU A 10 -0.65 10.40 8.92
N ASP A 11 -0.17 11.38 9.69
CA ASP A 11 -0.17 12.77 9.24
C ASP A 11 1.03 12.99 8.31
N VAL A 12 0.75 13.45 7.09
CA VAL A 12 1.74 13.68 6.02
C VAL A 12 2.01 15.17 5.79
N SER A 13 1.46 16.06 6.61
CA SER A 13 1.59 17.53 6.47
C SER A 13 3.05 17.99 6.36
N ARG A 14 3.94 17.45 7.19
CA ARG A 14 5.38 17.76 7.14
C ARG A 14 6.04 17.27 5.83
N ALA A 15 5.66 16.09 5.34
CA ALA A 15 6.22 15.56 4.09
C ALA A 15 5.72 16.34 2.87
N ASP A 16 4.48 16.81 2.90
CA ASP A 16 3.92 17.70 1.88
C ASP A 16 4.62 19.06 1.89
N SER A 17 4.80 19.68 3.07
CA SER A 17 5.46 20.99 3.18
C SER A 17 6.93 20.98 2.75
N GLU A 18 7.67 19.93 3.09
CA GLU A 18 9.13 19.87 2.84
C GLU A 18 9.47 19.27 1.48
N PHE A 19 8.63 18.38 0.96
CA PHE A 19 8.93 17.58 -0.24
C PHE A 19 7.81 17.59 -1.30
N GLY A 20 6.68 18.26 -1.06
CA GLY A 20 5.49 18.18 -1.91
C GLY A 20 4.92 16.76 -2.01
N PHE A 21 5.17 15.93 -0.99
CA PHE A 21 4.80 14.52 -1.03
C PHE A 21 3.34 14.31 -0.66
N LEU A 22 2.60 13.70 -1.59
CA LEU A 22 1.27 13.16 -1.39
C LEU A 22 1.16 11.78 -2.02
N SER A 23 0.43 10.87 -1.36
CA SER A 23 0.13 9.56 -1.92
C SER A 23 -0.77 9.69 -3.15
N LYS A 24 -0.27 9.29 -4.33
CA LYS A 24 -1.01 9.39 -5.59
C LYS A 24 -1.86 8.15 -5.89
N THR A 25 -1.42 6.99 -5.42
CA THR A 25 -2.08 5.71 -5.70
C THR A 25 -3.31 5.53 -4.82
N LYS A 26 -4.46 5.23 -5.45
CA LYS A 26 -5.68 4.88 -4.72
C LYS A 26 -5.56 3.48 -4.13
N PHE A 27 -6.23 3.24 -3.00
CA PHE A 27 -6.17 1.96 -2.30
C PHE A 27 -6.49 0.76 -3.21
N PHE A 28 -7.60 0.82 -3.95
CA PHE A 28 -8.03 -0.28 -4.81
C PHE A 28 -7.03 -0.56 -5.94
N GLU A 29 -6.54 0.48 -6.61
CA GLU A 29 -5.53 0.34 -7.66
C GLU A 29 -4.24 -0.31 -7.14
N GLY A 30 -3.75 0.17 -5.99
CA GLY A 30 -2.56 -0.41 -5.36
C GLY A 30 -2.76 -1.87 -4.96
N LEU A 31 -3.92 -2.22 -4.42
CA LEU A 31 -4.24 -3.58 -4.01
C LEU A 31 -4.27 -4.54 -5.22
N THR A 32 -4.97 -4.17 -6.30
CA THR A 32 -5.03 -4.99 -7.53
C THR A 32 -3.64 -5.25 -8.09
N ARG A 33 -2.83 -4.20 -8.27
CA ARG A 33 -1.45 -4.32 -8.79
C ARG A 33 -0.57 -5.21 -7.90
N THR A 34 -0.79 -5.16 -6.58
CA THR A 34 -0.05 -6.00 -5.63
C THR A 34 -0.43 -7.47 -5.75
N ILE A 35 -1.73 -7.78 -5.91
CA ILE A 35 -2.21 -9.15 -6.12
C ILE A 35 -1.64 -9.73 -7.42
N GLU A 36 -1.75 -8.98 -8.52
CA GLU A 36 -1.23 -9.41 -9.83
C GLU A 36 0.26 -9.72 -9.78
N TRP A 37 1.06 -8.83 -9.16
CA TRP A 37 2.49 -9.07 -8.97
C TRP A 37 2.75 -10.33 -8.13
N TYR A 38 1.99 -10.55 -7.06
CA TYR A 38 2.15 -11.71 -6.18
C TYR A 38 1.86 -13.02 -6.92
N GLU A 39 0.76 -13.08 -7.66
CA GLU A 39 0.37 -14.26 -8.45
C GLU A 39 1.41 -14.61 -9.52
N GLN A 40 1.89 -13.60 -10.25
CA GLN A 40 2.96 -13.78 -11.25
C GLN A 40 4.25 -14.26 -10.60
N THR A 41 4.61 -13.71 -9.45
CA THR A 41 5.82 -14.12 -8.72
C THR A 41 5.72 -15.56 -8.24
N GLN A 42 4.55 -16.00 -7.75
CA GLN A 42 4.32 -17.41 -7.38
C GLN A 42 4.42 -18.33 -8.59
N GLU A 43 3.84 -17.95 -9.73
CA GLU A 43 3.93 -18.75 -10.97
C GLU A 43 5.38 -18.92 -11.44
N VAL A 44 6.20 -17.87 -11.34
CA VAL A 44 7.63 -17.92 -11.68
C VAL A 44 8.43 -18.80 -10.71
N ILE A 45 8.08 -18.82 -9.42
CA ILE A 45 8.80 -19.63 -8.41
C ILE A 45 8.46 -21.11 -8.52
N ILE A 46 7.24 -21.45 -8.94
CA ILE A 46 6.73 -22.83 -9.01
C ILE A 46 7.11 -23.51 -10.35
N LYS A 47 7.42 -22.74 -11.39
CA LYS A 47 7.98 -23.21 -12.66
C LYS A 47 9.49 -23.45 -12.57
#